data_AF-A0A2U0UP62-F1
#
_entry.id   AF-A0A2U0UP62-F1
#
_cell.length_a   1.000
_cell.length_b   1.000
_cell.length_c   1.000
_cell.angle_alpha   90.00
_cell.angle_beta   90.00
_cell.angle_gamma   90.00
#
_symmetry.space_group_name_H-M   'P 1'
#
loop_
_entity.id
_entity.type
_entity.pdbx_description
1 polymer ?
#
loop_
_entity_poly.entity_id
_entity_poly.type
_entity_poly.pdbx_seq_one_letter_code
_entity_poly.pdbx_strand_id
1 'polypeptide(L)'
;MRIANQFAKSIPVVVLCALFNACGNDDSTESFSGKTTLTQVVNTTFSTTDEEILPAENDSVLLEILHNSQTRSAKRGLMSLSYEDADDYFDENIYQLRELPLIIQARGTGNKSNKFLSCDGAGKEVGLVPSASSNRQCFYLRILPASAGIPYLIYSDASKTPLSVGYYRKNPDKKILYARQDNNGSLFMAAWDLKACDYQGYFAITSNDYIGRSDPNNTWSIFYYTIEAQDENKIGYAKYSKKAQQEFLIQPRDSFTVDYIDFDKSSAKISKRNPLEVVSYGKNETEERRPFKIVSAHYATNTSRFSEKSILKIPFGISKYFYSPKVEAEHVVVPSPVKPEDLEQSGFEKNIQYTNNTQNMPTILKVEIDGNAKPNSLIEVTSWLENYNVSVNYTAYMSYKYKEGDVRTVKIRGTWYGTLYTKKRAKPDVIKFFDLNDGEELSLMKTKNITISKTLLK
;
A
#
# COMPACT_ATOMS: atom_id res chain seq x y z
N MET A 1 35.86 -21.74 -29.12
CA MET A 1 36.87 -21.96 -28.06
C MET A 1 36.11 -22.35 -26.79
N ARG A 2 36.06 -23.66 -26.49
CA ARG A 2 35.43 -24.26 -25.31
C ARG A 2 36.45 -24.27 -24.18
N ILE A 3 36.07 -23.86 -22.98
CA ILE A 3 36.61 -24.41 -21.73
C ILE A 3 35.44 -24.65 -20.77
N ALA A 4 35.42 -25.86 -20.24
CA ALA A 4 34.46 -26.43 -19.30
C ALA A 4 35.08 -26.49 -17.89
N ASN A 5 34.23 -26.58 -16.85
CA ASN A 5 34.42 -27.41 -15.65
C ASN A 5 33.12 -27.38 -14.83
N GLN A 6 32.31 -28.46 -14.86
CA GLN A 6 32.25 -29.58 -13.88
C GLN A 6 31.72 -29.13 -12.51
N PHE A 7 30.42 -29.24 -12.23
CA PHE A 7 29.70 -30.40 -11.65
C PHE A 7 30.27 -30.94 -10.32
N ALA A 8 29.61 -30.56 -9.22
CA ALA A 8 29.56 -31.34 -7.99
C ALA A 8 28.08 -31.52 -7.61
N LYS A 9 27.60 -32.77 -7.70
CA LYS A 9 26.26 -33.20 -7.29
C LYS A 9 26.22 -33.36 -5.77
N SER A 10 25.31 -32.65 -5.08
CA SER A 10 24.99 -32.93 -3.68
C SER A 10 23.80 -33.90 -3.60
N ILE A 11 24.04 -35.00 -2.89
CA ILE A 11 23.15 -36.15 -2.64
C ILE A 11 21.97 -35.73 -1.73
N PRO A 12 20.72 -36.13 -2.01
CA PRO A 12 19.62 -35.98 -1.07
C PRO A 12 19.66 -37.13 -0.05
N VAL A 13 19.79 -36.78 1.23
CA VAL A 13 19.62 -37.72 2.36
C VAL A 13 18.12 -38.00 2.53
N VAL A 14 17.70 -39.20 2.15
CA VAL A 14 16.38 -39.75 2.44
C VAL A 14 16.44 -40.37 3.85
N VAL A 15 15.74 -39.75 4.81
CA VAL A 15 15.51 -40.36 6.12
C VAL A 15 14.30 -41.28 5.98
N LEU A 16 14.59 -42.59 5.93
CA LEU A 16 13.62 -43.68 5.92
C LEU A 16 13.31 -44.07 7.37
N CYS A 17 12.20 -43.59 7.94
CA CYS A 17 11.71 -44.10 9.22
C CYS A 17 10.88 -45.37 8.97
N ALA A 18 11.52 -46.53 9.12
CA ALA A 18 10.85 -47.83 9.19
C ALA A 18 10.28 -48.03 10.60
N LEU A 19 8.95 -48.08 10.72
CA LEU A 19 8.28 -48.63 11.90
C LEU A 19 8.15 -50.14 11.71
N PHE A 20 8.86 -50.89 12.55
CA PHE A 20 8.72 -52.34 12.68
C PHE A 20 7.37 -52.66 13.33
N ASN A 21 6.49 -53.32 12.57
CA ASN A 21 5.46 -54.18 13.13
C ASN A 21 6.11 -55.52 13.46
N ALA A 22 6.14 -55.89 14.74
CA ALA A 22 6.41 -57.25 15.17
C ALA A 22 5.15 -57.78 15.86
N CYS A 23 4.41 -58.61 15.14
CA CYS A 23 3.42 -59.51 15.69
C CYS A 23 4.19 -60.73 16.20
N GLY A 24 4.03 -61.07 17.48
CA GLY A 24 4.58 -62.27 18.09
C GLY A 24 3.78 -62.60 19.33
N ASN A 25 2.78 -63.47 19.15
CA ASN A 25 2.16 -64.21 20.25
C ASN A 25 3.20 -65.17 20.81
N ASP A 26 3.26 -65.30 22.13
CA ASP A 26 3.22 -66.61 22.79
C ASP A 26 2.82 -66.45 24.26
N ASP A 27 1.90 -67.32 24.65
CA ASP A 27 1.30 -67.49 25.97
C ASP A 27 2.33 -67.88 27.03
N SER A 28 2.22 -67.26 28.22
CA SER A 28 2.50 -67.96 29.47
C SER A 28 1.64 -67.37 30.58
N THR A 29 0.61 -68.13 30.95
CA THR A 29 -0.22 -67.96 32.14
C THR A 29 0.59 -68.26 33.41
N GLU A 30 0.60 -67.33 34.36
CA GLU A 30 0.67 -67.65 35.79
C GLU A 30 -0.15 -66.63 36.59
N SER A 31 -0.83 -67.13 37.60
CA SER A 31 -2.04 -66.58 38.19
C SER A 31 -1.83 -65.94 39.57
N PHE A 32 -2.70 -64.97 39.86
CA PHE A 32 -3.50 -64.84 41.09
C PHE A 32 -3.20 -63.70 42.09
N SER A 33 -4.27 -62.92 42.30
CA SER A 33 -4.74 -62.25 43.53
C SER A 33 -4.38 -60.78 43.78
N GLY A 34 -5.43 -59.94 43.83
CA GLY A 34 -5.38 -58.76 44.70
C GLY A 34 -6.27 -57.56 44.30
N LYS A 35 -7.57 -57.68 44.53
CA LYS A 35 -8.51 -56.60 44.89
C LYS A 35 -8.65 -55.38 43.94
N THR A 36 -9.76 -55.43 43.20
CA THR A 36 -10.57 -54.28 42.78
C THR A 36 -10.71 -53.29 43.94
N THR A 37 -10.13 -52.09 43.79
CA THR A 37 -10.46 -50.95 44.64
C THR A 37 -10.94 -49.83 43.71
N LEU A 38 -12.27 -49.71 43.64
CA LEU A 38 -12.93 -48.47 43.26
C LEU A 38 -12.58 -47.44 44.32
N THR A 39 -11.78 -46.44 43.98
CA THR A 39 -11.64 -45.26 44.82
C THR A 39 -11.56 -44.01 43.97
N GLN A 40 -12.68 -43.29 44.05
CA GLN A 40 -12.80 -41.84 44.06
C GLN A 40 -12.36 -41.11 42.79
N VAL A 41 -13.38 -40.90 41.95
CA VAL A 41 -13.68 -39.59 41.37
C VAL A 41 -13.37 -38.51 42.42
N VAL A 42 -12.22 -37.87 42.28
CA VAL A 42 -11.97 -36.59 42.90
C VAL A 42 -12.91 -35.63 42.19
N ASN A 43 -14.06 -35.37 42.82
CA ASN A 43 -14.85 -34.18 42.58
C ASN A 43 -13.99 -32.97 42.96
N THR A 44 -13.06 -32.60 42.09
CA THR A 44 -12.68 -31.20 41.95
C THR A 44 -13.91 -30.52 41.40
N THR A 45 -14.70 -29.94 42.29
CA THR A 45 -15.66 -28.89 42.00
C THR A 45 -14.90 -27.76 41.31
N PHE A 46 -14.72 -27.89 40.00
CA PHE A 46 -14.54 -26.74 39.14
C PHE A 46 -15.78 -25.89 39.35
N SER A 47 -15.58 -24.69 39.88
CA SER A 47 -16.52 -23.60 39.69
C SER A 47 -16.77 -23.49 38.18
N THR A 48 -17.85 -24.11 37.71
CA THR A 48 -18.35 -23.99 36.35
C THR A 48 -18.80 -22.57 36.19
N THR A 49 -17.92 -21.73 35.66
CA THR A 49 -18.28 -20.37 35.29
C THR A 49 -19.07 -20.44 33.98
N ASP A 50 -20.27 -19.85 33.98
CA ASP A 50 -21.30 -19.89 32.92
C ASP A 50 -20.90 -19.22 31.57
N GLU A 51 -19.59 -19.00 31.35
CA GLU A 51 -19.02 -18.22 30.25
C GLU A 51 -17.86 -18.93 29.52
N GLU A 52 -17.62 -20.22 29.78
CA GLU A 52 -16.55 -20.96 29.12
C GLU A 52 -16.75 -21.05 27.60
N ILE A 53 -15.70 -20.71 26.84
CA ILE A 53 -15.67 -20.78 25.37
C ILE A 53 -14.94 -22.05 24.96
N LEU A 54 -15.58 -22.85 24.11
CA LEU A 54 -15.01 -24.08 23.55
C LEU A 54 -14.65 -23.87 22.06
N PRO A 55 -13.60 -24.55 21.55
CA PRO A 55 -13.30 -24.56 20.12
C PRO A 55 -14.48 -25.08 19.30
N ALA A 56 -14.74 -24.47 18.15
CA ALA A 56 -15.76 -24.98 17.25
C ALA A 56 -15.25 -26.24 16.51
N GLU A 57 -16.18 -27.13 16.21
CA GLU A 57 -15.97 -28.27 15.32
C GLU A 57 -16.94 -28.16 14.14
N ASN A 58 -16.54 -28.65 12.97
CA ASN A 58 -17.49 -28.83 11.88
C ASN A 58 -18.20 -30.16 12.02
N ASP A 59 -19.41 -30.22 11.45
CA ASP A 59 -20.05 -31.49 11.16
C ASP A 59 -19.16 -32.33 10.23
N SER A 60 -18.84 -33.54 10.68
CA SER A 60 -18.14 -34.59 9.93
C SER A 60 -18.70 -34.79 8.52
N VAL A 61 -20.02 -34.66 8.32
CA VAL A 61 -20.67 -34.81 7.02
C VAL A 61 -20.30 -33.67 6.07
N LEU A 62 -20.22 -32.43 6.56
CA LEU A 62 -19.82 -31.29 5.73
C LEU A 62 -18.34 -31.35 5.34
N LEU A 63 -17.48 -31.82 6.25
CA LEU A 63 -16.06 -32.09 5.96
C LEU A 63 -15.90 -33.19 4.91
N GLU A 64 -16.67 -34.27 5.00
CA GLU A 64 -16.64 -35.37 4.02
C GLU A 64 -17.10 -34.92 2.63
N ILE A 65 -18.17 -34.13 2.54
CA ILE A 65 -18.64 -33.57 1.25
C ILE A 65 -17.57 -32.64 0.65
N LEU A 66 -16.86 -31.87 1.47
CA LEU A 66 -15.73 -31.06 1.00
C LEU A 66 -14.57 -31.91 0.46
N HIS A 67 -14.12 -32.90 1.23
CA HIS A 67 -13.07 -33.81 0.78
C HIS A 67 -13.43 -34.51 -0.53
N ASN A 68 -14.69 -34.94 -0.67
CA ASN A 68 -15.18 -35.63 -1.88
C ASN A 68 -15.39 -34.68 -3.08
N SER A 69 -15.65 -33.40 -2.86
CA SER A 69 -15.77 -32.39 -3.93
C SER A 69 -14.42 -31.82 -4.36
N GLN A 70 -13.46 -31.68 -3.44
CA GLN A 70 -12.08 -31.26 -3.70
C GLN A 70 -11.27 -32.35 -4.41
N THR A 71 -11.44 -33.63 -4.07
CA THR A 71 -10.75 -34.76 -4.75
C THR A 71 -11.14 -34.89 -6.23
N ARG A 72 -12.38 -34.51 -6.60
CA ARG A 72 -12.81 -34.44 -8.01
C ARG A 72 -12.39 -33.15 -8.72
N SER A 73 -12.02 -32.12 -7.96
CA SER A 73 -11.65 -30.78 -8.44
C SER A 73 -10.19 -30.43 -8.16
N ALA A 74 -9.30 -31.44 -8.07
CA ALA A 74 -7.87 -31.36 -7.72
C ALA A 74 -6.99 -30.52 -8.70
N LYS A 75 -7.59 -29.60 -9.46
CA LYS A 75 -6.95 -28.59 -10.30
C LYS A 75 -7.33 -27.15 -9.96
N ARG A 76 -8.15 -26.88 -8.93
CA ARG A 76 -8.30 -25.52 -8.40
C ARG A 76 -7.56 -25.42 -7.08
N GLY A 77 -6.33 -24.94 -7.14
CA GLY A 77 -5.68 -24.32 -5.98
C GLY A 77 -6.70 -23.37 -5.37
N LEU A 78 -7.03 -23.61 -4.10
CA LEU A 78 -8.12 -22.95 -3.41
C LEU A 78 -7.76 -21.46 -3.29
N MET A 79 -8.34 -20.67 -4.21
CA MET A 79 -8.48 -19.20 -4.22
C MET A 79 -7.48 -18.37 -3.40
N SER A 80 -6.21 -18.37 -3.82
CA SER A 80 -5.55 -17.08 -4.00
C SER A 80 -6.10 -16.52 -5.30
N LEU A 81 -6.98 -15.52 -5.25
CA LEU A 81 -7.11 -14.62 -6.41
C LEU A 81 -5.68 -14.12 -6.64
N SER A 82 -5.13 -14.30 -7.84
CA SER A 82 -3.76 -13.88 -8.19
C SER A 82 -3.58 -12.41 -7.85
N TYR A 83 -3.10 -12.14 -6.62
CA TYR A 83 -2.69 -10.81 -6.22
C TYR A 83 -1.61 -10.29 -7.16
N GLU A 84 -0.88 -11.20 -7.81
CA GLU A 84 0.07 -10.95 -8.89
C GLU A 84 -0.50 -10.11 -10.05
N ASP A 85 -1.80 -10.15 -10.36
CA ASP A 85 -2.35 -9.32 -11.44
C ASP A 85 -2.65 -7.87 -10.98
N ALA A 86 -2.69 -7.60 -9.67
CA ALA A 86 -3.10 -6.33 -9.08
C ALA A 86 -2.01 -5.63 -8.25
N ASP A 87 -1.12 -6.38 -7.61
CA ASP A 87 -0.02 -5.91 -6.75
C ASP A 87 1.11 -6.95 -6.68
N ASP A 88 2.12 -6.78 -7.55
CA ASP A 88 3.28 -7.67 -7.68
C ASP A 88 4.07 -7.89 -6.38
N TYR A 89 3.94 -6.99 -5.39
CA TYR A 89 4.68 -7.06 -4.13
C TYR A 89 3.81 -7.52 -2.96
N PHE A 90 2.56 -7.92 -3.19
CA PHE A 90 1.66 -8.30 -2.12
C PHE A 90 2.25 -9.41 -1.23
N ASP A 91 2.69 -10.53 -1.82
CA ASP A 91 3.21 -11.68 -1.08
C ASP A 91 4.51 -11.34 -0.33
N GLU A 92 5.41 -10.60 -0.98
CA GLU A 92 6.65 -10.11 -0.34
C GLU A 92 6.32 -9.20 0.84
N ASN A 93 5.43 -8.22 0.64
CA ASN A 93 5.08 -7.23 1.64
C ASN A 93 4.34 -7.86 2.82
N ILE A 94 3.32 -8.70 2.59
CA ILE A 94 2.58 -9.33 3.68
C ILE A 94 3.48 -10.26 4.49
N TYR A 95 4.45 -10.93 3.85
CA TYR A 95 5.47 -11.70 4.54
C TYR A 95 6.37 -10.83 5.41
N GLN A 96 6.71 -9.62 4.97
CA GLN A 96 7.50 -8.65 5.74
C GLN A 96 6.72 -8.06 6.93
N LEU A 97 5.39 -8.09 6.87
CA LEU A 97 4.51 -7.70 7.97
C LEU A 97 4.25 -8.79 9.01
N ARG A 98 4.69 -10.04 8.76
CA ARG A 98 4.51 -11.13 9.73
C ARG A 98 5.08 -10.74 11.09
N GLU A 99 4.36 -11.12 12.15
CA GLU A 99 4.73 -10.90 13.55
C GLU A 99 4.86 -9.43 13.98
N LEU A 100 4.67 -8.46 13.07
CA LEU A 100 4.54 -7.06 13.44
C LEU A 100 3.16 -6.80 14.08
N PRO A 101 3.06 -5.88 15.07
CA PRO A 101 1.78 -5.44 15.58
C PRO A 101 0.94 -4.77 14.49
N LEU A 102 -0.27 -5.29 14.30
CA LEU A 102 -1.28 -4.83 13.36
C LEU A 102 -2.53 -4.40 14.13
N ILE A 103 -3.27 -3.46 13.54
CA ILE A 103 -4.61 -3.09 13.96
C ILE A 103 -5.60 -3.66 12.93
N ILE A 104 -6.69 -4.24 13.42
CA ILE A 104 -7.79 -4.73 12.59
C ILE A 104 -9.03 -3.88 12.86
N GLN A 105 -9.56 -3.23 11.82
CA GLN A 105 -10.67 -2.29 11.95
C GLN A 105 -11.79 -2.59 10.96
N ALA A 106 -13.01 -2.85 11.45
CA ALA A 106 -14.20 -3.01 10.63
C ALA A 106 -14.52 -1.74 9.83
N ARG A 107 -14.91 -1.90 8.55
CA ARG A 107 -15.35 -0.78 7.69
C ARG A 107 -16.73 -0.28 8.09
N GLY A 108 -17.64 -1.19 8.37
CA GLY A 108 -18.99 -0.90 8.84
C GLY A 108 -19.33 -1.68 10.09
N THR A 109 -20.15 -1.10 10.94
CA THR A 109 -20.63 -1.70 12.19
C THR A 109 -22.06 -1.24 12.44
N GLY A 110 -22.83 -2.01 13.21
CA GLY A 110 -24.17 -1.58 13.66
C GLY A 110 -24.13 -0.36 14.58
N ASN A 111 -23.01 -0.18 15.29
CA ASN A 111 -22.74 0.97 16.17
C ASN A 111 -21.54 1.78 15.64
N LYS A 112 -21.78 3.00 15.14
CA LYS A 112 -20.80 3.85 14.42
C LYS A 112 -19.50 4.13 15.18
N SER A 113 -19.48 3.99 16.51
CA SER A 113 -18.31 4.35 17.33
C SER A 113 -17.30 3.22 17.47
N ASN A 114 -17.75 1.98 17.58
CA ASN A 114 -16.89 0.83 17.91
C ASN A 114 -16.53 0.07 16.65
N LYS A 115 -15.24 0.00 16.32
CA LYS A 115 -14.76 -0.45 15.00
C LYS A 115 -13.45 -1.22 15.04
N PHE A 116 -12.68 -1.16 16.13
CA PHE A 116 -11.42 -1.88 16.26
C PHE A 116 -11.64 -3.21 16.95
N LEU A 117 -11.06 -4.29 16.41
CA LEU A 117 -11.04 -5.57 17.13
C LEU A 117 -10.29 -5.41 18.46
N SER A 118 -10.78 -6.07 19.50
CA SER A 118 -10.19 -6.08 20.83
C SER A 118 -10.34 -7.45 21.45
N CYS A 119 -9.27 -7.93 22.10
CA CYS A 119 -9.26 -9.19 22.84
C CYS A 119 -8.65 -9.00 24.23
N ASP A 120 -9.30 -9.55 25.24
CA ASP A 120 -8.94 -9.34 26.65
C ASP A 120 -7.94 -10.35 27.20
N GLY A 121 -7.52 -11.31 26.37
CA GLY A 121 -6.55 -12.32 26.74
C GLY A 121 -6.94 -13.71 26.24
N ALA A 122 -6.20 -14.72 26.69
CA ALA A 122 -6.41 -16.09 26.30
C ALA A 122 -7.79 -16.60 26.77
N GLY A 123 -8.49 -17.34 25.91
CA GLY A 123 -9.82 -17.87 26.18
C GLY A 123 -10.94 -16.82 26.18
N LYS A 124 -10.69 -15.59 25.72
CA LYS A 124 -11.67 -14.50 25.71
C LYS A 124 -12.19 -14.23 24.30
N GLU A 125 -13.48 -13.88 24.22
CA GLU A 125 -14.14 -13.43 23.00
C GLU A 125 -13.46 -12.16 22.45
N VAL A 126 -13.41 -12.05 21.13
CA VAL A 126 -13.00 -10.83 20.42
C VAL A 126 -14.23 -9.96 20.16
N GLY A 127 -14.17 -8.71 20.62
CA GLY A 127 -15.22 -7.72 20.40
C GLY A 127 -14.73 -6.48 19.67
N LEU A 128 -15.61 -5.47 19.58
CA LEU A 128 -15.31 -4.17 18.97
C LEU A 128 -15.23 -3.05 20.01
N VAL A 129 -14.23 -2.18 19.86
CA VAL A 129 -14.00 -1.01 20.72
C VAL A 129 -13.78 0.27 19.89
N PRO A 130 -13.91 1.47 20.47
CA PRO A 130 -13.86 2.71 19.69
C PRO A 130 -12.45 3.18 19.33
N SER A 131 -11.42 2.70 20.04
CA SER A 131 -10.04 3.10 19.83
C SER A 131 -9.06 1.93 20.00
N ALA A 132 -7.93 2.00 19.32
CA ALA A 132 -6.82 1.05 19.44
C ALA A 132 -5.65 1.72 20.15
N SER A 133 -5.63 1.67 21.48
CA SER A 133 -4.60 2.32 22.31
C SER A 133 -3.72 1.33 23.09
N SER A 134 -4.12 0.06 23.21
CA SER A 134 -3.43 -0.95 23.99
C SER A 134 -3.07 -2.18 23.16
N ASN A 135 -2.29 -3.09 23.75
CA ASN A 135 -1.99 -4.40 23.16
C ASN A 135 -3.25 -5.26 22.94
N ARG A 136 -4.35 -5.02 23.67
CA ARG A 136 -5.64 -5.72 23.47
C ARG A 136 -6.23 -5.48 22.09
N GLN A 137 -5.91 -4.36 21.44
CA GLN A 137 -6.34 -4.04 20.07
C GLN A 137 -5.26 -4.32 19.02
N CYS A 138 -4.16 -4.93 19.44
CA CYS A 138 -3.08 -5.33 18.55
C CYS A 138 -3.19 -6.82 18.26
N PHE A 139 -2.95 -7.16 17.01
CA PHE A 139 -2.89 -8.53 16.51
C PHE A 139 -1.62 -8.67 15.68
N TYR A 140 -1.25 -9.89 15.28
CA TYR A 140 -0.19 -10.07 14.31
C TYR A 140 -0.47 -11.28 13.44
N LEU A 141 0.07 -11.26 12.22
CA LEU A 141 -0.01 -12.39 11.30
C LEU A 141 1.14 -13.35 11.58
N ARG A 142 0.84 -14.65 11.57
CA ARG A 142 1.86 -15.70 11.47
C ARG A 142 1.63 -16.46 10.18
N ILE A 143 2.69 -16.54 9.37
CA ILE A 143 2.68 -17.23 8.08
C ILE A 143 3.52 -18.49 8.25
N LEU A 144 2.89 -19.65 8.08
CA LEU A 144 3.54 -20.95 8.19
C LEU A 144 4.21 -21.31 6.86
N PRO A 145 5.13 -22.31 6.85
CA PRO A 145 5.62 -22.87 5.60
C PRO A 145 4.45 -23.36 4.73
N ALA A 146 4.58 -23.23 3.41
CA ALA A 146 3.53 -23.62 2.47
C ALA A 146 3.03 -25.07 2.66
N SER A 147 3.87 -25.97 3.17
CA SER A 147 3.51 -27.36 3.49
C SER A 147 2.42 -27.49 4.57
N ALA A 148 2.18 -26.45 5.37
CA ALA A 148 1.12 -26.45 6.37
C ALA A 148 -0.28 -26.30 5.76
N GLY A 149 -0.40 -25.83 4.51
CA GLY A 149 -1.69 -25.61 3.84
C GLY A 149 -2.56 -24.50 4.45
N ILE A 150 -2.02 -23.71 5.40
CA ILE A 150 -2.71 -22.61 6.07
C ILE A 150 -2.15 -21.29 5.53
N PRO A 151 -2.96 -20.44 4.86
CA PRO A 151 -2.49 -19.15 4.34
C PRO A 151 -2.06 -18.20 5.45
N TYR A 152 -2.96 -17.91 6.40
CA TYR A 152 -2.70 -16.96 7.48
C TYR A 152 -3.25 -17.46 8.81
N LEU A 153 -2.48 -17.23 9.88
CA LEU A 153 -2.97 -17.26 11.26
C LEU A 153 -2.99 -15.83 11.78
N ILE A 154 -4.07 -15.44 12.45
CA ILE A 154 -4.16 -14.16 13.16
C ILE A 154 -4.01 -14.45 14.63
N TYR A 155 -3.08 -13.77 15.30
CA TYR A 155 -2.83 -13.93 16.73
C TYR A 155 -3.20 -12.67 17.49
N SER A 156 -3.72 -12.84 18.71
CA SER A 156 -3.86 -11.76 19.67
C SER A 156 -2.47 -11.36 20.20
N ASP A 157 -2.14 -10.07 20.15
CA ASP A 157 -0.88 -9.59 20.72
C ASP A 157 -0.88 -9.63 22.25
N ALA A 158 -2.06 -9.50 22.87
CA ALA A 158 -2.22 -9.52 24.32
C ALA A 158 -1.98 -10.91 24.94
N SER A 159 -2.42 -11.99 24.27
CA SER A 159 -2.29 -13.37 24.79
C SER A 159 -1.27 -14.22 24.06
N LYS A 160 -0.79 -13.79 22.89
CA LYS A 160 0.07 -14.59 21.99
C LYS A 160 -0.56 -15.93 21.59
N THR A 161 -1.88 -15.98 21.51
CA THR A 161 -2.65 -17.15 21.06
C THR A 161 -3.41 -16.84 19.76
N PRO A 162 -3.65 -17.86 18.92
CA PRO A 162 -4.34 -17.66 17.65
C PRO A 162 -5.82 -17.33 17.88
N LEU A 163 -6.38 -16.52 16.98
CA LEU A 163 -7.82 -16.30 16.89
C LEU A 163 -8.47 -17.48 16.18
N SER A 164 -9.55 -17.97 16.75
CA SER A 164 -10.24 -19.18 16.33
C SER A 164 -11.75 -18.99 16.36
N VAL A 165 -12.46 -19.81 15.58
CA VAL A 165 -13.92 -19.96 15.73
C VAL A 165 -14.20 -20.80 16.97
N GLY A 166 -15.09 -20.31 17.83
CA GLY A 166 -15.53 -20.99 19.05
C GLY A 166 -17.01 -20.77 19.32
N TYR A 167 -17.48 -21.25 20.46
CA TYR A 167 -18.83 -21.02 20.95
C TYR A 167 -18.87 -21.05 22.48
N TYR A 168 -19.87 -20.39 23.07
CA TYR A 168 -20.11 -20.52 24.50
C TYR A 168 -20.74 -21.88 24.82
N ARG A 169 -20.25 -22.58 25.84
CA ARG A 169 -20.77 -23.90 26.23
C ARG A 169 -22.31 -23.94 26.37
N LYS A 170 -22.92 -22.84 26.86
CA LYS A 170 -24.38 -22.69 27.02
C LYS A 170 -25.16 -22.38 25.75
N ASN A 171 -24.48 -21.93 24.69
CA ASN A 171 -25.10 -21.56 23.42
C ASN A 171 -24.20 -22.01 22.25
N PRO A 172 -24.18 -23.32 21.96
CA PRO A 172 -23.29 -23.90 20.95
C PRO A 172 -23.60 -23.47 19.52
N ASP A 173 -24.84 -23.04 19.25
CA ASP A 173 -25.26 -22.61 17.92
C ASP A 173 -24.70 -21.22 17.54
N LYS A 174 -24.45 -20.37 18.53
CA LYS A 174 -23.86 -19.05 18.32
C LYS A 174 -22.34 -19.13 18.26
N LYS A 175 -21.79 -19.18 17.04
CA LYS A 175 -20.34 -19.10 16.83
C LYS A 175 -19.82 -17.68 17.05
N ILE A 176 -18.64 -17.60 17.67
CA ILE A 176 -17.95 -16.35 18.01
C ILE A 176 -16.49 -16.42 17.58
N LEU A 177 -15.84 -15.26 17.47
CA LEU A 177 -14.39 -15.16 17.35
C LEU A 177 -13.79 -15.02 18.75
N TYR A 178 -12.78 -15.82 19.07
CA TYR A 178 -12.11 -15.75 20.36
C TYR A 178 -10.62 -16.02 20.22
N ALA A 179 -9.81 -15.53 21.16
CA ALA A 179 -8.42 -15.94 21.26
C ALA A 179 -8.34 -17.26 22.04
N ARG A 180 -7.62 -18.25 21.52
CA ARG A 180 -7.50 -19.54 22.18
C ARG A 180 -6.87 -19.44 23.57
N GLN A 181 -7.14 -20.45 24.39
CA GLN A 181 -6.63 -20.53 25.76
C GLN A 181 -5.12 -20.78 25.81
N ASP A 182 -4.58 -21.47 24.82
CA ASP A 182 -3.16 -21.66 24.61
C ASP A 182 -2.80 -21.64 23.11
N ASN A 183 -1.51 -21.77 22.82
CA ASN A 183 -0.96 -21.84 21.46
C ASN A 183 -0.62 -23.29 21.05
N ASN A 184 -1.14 -24.28 21.78
CA ASN A 184 -0.85 -25.69 21.57
C ASN A 184 -2.03 -26.37 20.86
N GLY A 185 -1.75 -27.52 20.25
CA GLY A 185 -2.77 -28.35 19.61
C GLY A 185 -3.13 -27.96 18.17
N SER A 186 -4.25 -28.50 17.70
CA SER A 186 -4.68 -28.40 16.30
C SER A 186 -4.99 -26.96 15.89
N LEU A 187 -4.54 -26.51 14.72
CA LEU A 187 -4.85 -25.18 14.16
C LEU A 187 -6.23 -25.12 13.47
N PHE A 188 -7.02 -26.20 13.55
CA PHE A 188 -8.38 -26.24 13.01
C PHE A 188 -9.26 -25.14 13.60
N MET A 189 -10.00 -24.41 12.77
CA MET A 189 -10.78 -23.20 13.09
C MET A 189 -9.97 -21.94 13.34
N ALA A 190 -8.64 -21.99 13.23
CA ALA A 190 -7.76 -20.83 13.34
C ALA A 190 -7.07 -20.47 12.02
N ALA A 191 -7.34 -21.22 10.93
CA ALA A 191 -6.84 -20.92 9.60
C ALA A 191 -7.71 -19.88 8.90
N TRP A 192 -7.08 -18.80 8.43
CA TRP A 192 -7.72 -17.69 7.76
C TRP A 192 -7.15 -17.49 6.36
N ASP A 193 -8.03 -17.09 5.45
CA ASP A 193 -7.70 -16.51 4.17
C ASP A 193 -8.06 -15.01 4.19
N LEU A 194 -7.26 -14.22 3.50
CA LEU A 194 -7.44 -12.79 3.38
C LEU A 194 -7.79 -12.51 1.93
N LYS A 195 -9.03 -12.06 1.68
CA LYS A 195 -9.50 -11.68 0.35
C LYS A 195 -9.58 -10.16 0.24
N ALA A 196 -8.79 -9.56 -0.64
CA ALA A 196 -8.81 -8.12 -0.84
C ALA A 196 -10.19 -7.60 -1.27
N CYS A 197 -10.53 -6.43 -0.73
CA CYS A 197 -11.74 -5.69 -1.05
C CYS A 197 -11.42 -4.52 -2.01
N ASP A 198 -12.47 -3.82 -2.45
CA ASP A 198 -12.34 -2.66 -3.34
C ASP A 198 -11.66 -1.44 -2.68
N TYR A 199 -11.45 -1.48 -1.36
CA TYR A 199 -10.81 -0.42 -0.57
C TYR A 199 -9.40 -0.84 -0.13
N GLN A 200 -8.41 0.03 -0.38
CA GLN A 200 -7.01 -0.22 0.00
C GLN A 200 -6.88 -0.58 1.49
N GLY A 201 -6.21 -1.71 1.75
CA GLY A 201 -5.95 -2.28 3.07
C GLY A 201 -7.12 -3.06 3.68
N TYR A 202 -8.29 -3.07 3.05
CA TYR A 202 -9.46 -3.82 3.55
C TYR A 202 -9.50 -5.23 2.96
N PHE A 203 -9.79 -6.19 3.84
CA PHE A 203 -9.91 -7.60 3.50
C PHE A 203 -11.19 -8.19 4.10
N ALA A 204 -11.78 -9.12 3.38
CA ALA A 204 -12.67 -10.11 3.95
C ALA A 204 -11.81 -11.22 4.57
N ILE A 205 -11.99 -11.46 5.87
CA ILE A 205 -11.26 -12.50 6.61
C ILE A 205 -12.15 -13.75 6.61
N THR A 206 -11.78 -14.73 5.79
CA THR A 206 -12.57 -15.94 5.55
C THR A 206 -11.91 -17.13 6.23
N SER A 207 -12.67 -17.94 6.95
CA SER A 207 -12.12 -19.16 7.57
C SER A 207 -11.83 -20.22 6.51
N ASN A 208 -10.73 -20.95 6.63
CA ASN A 208 -10.48 -22.14 5.80
C ASN A 208 -11.12 -23.41 6.36
N ASP A 209 -11.59 -23.34 7.60
CA ASP A 209 -12.14 -24.49 8.30
C ASP A 209 -13.64 -24.32 8.52
N TYR A 210 -14.15 -23.15 8.91
CA TYR A 210 -15.56 -23.00 9.24
C TYR A 210 -16.44 -22.87 7.98
N ILE A 211 -17.28 -23.89 7.75
CA ILE A 211 -18.04 -24.07 6.51
C ILE A 211 -19.54 -24.06 6.77
N GLY A 212 -20.28 -23.52 5.80
CA GLY A 212 -21.73 -23.52 5.77
C GLY A 212 -22.26 -24.00 4.43
N ARG A 213 -23.57 -24.21 4.37
CA ARG A 213 -24.27 -24.66 3.15
C ARG A 213 -25.50 -23.79 2.95
N SER A 214 -25.62 -23.14 1.79
CA SER A 214 -26.78 -22.25 1.54
C SER A 214 -28.04 -22.99 1.11
N ASP A 215 -27.90 -24.20 0.58
CA ASP A 215 -29.01 -25.09 0.23
C ASP A 215 -28.70 -26.53 0.70
N PRO A 216 -29.42 -27.04 1.72
CA PRO A 216 -29.25 -28.40 2.26
C PRO A 216 -29.38 -29.53 1.23
N ASN A 217 -29.95 -29.28 0.05
CA ASN A 217 -30.12 -30.27 -1.01
C ASN A 217 -29.07 -30.14 -2.13
N ASN A 218 -28.33 -29.02 -2.20
CA ASN A 218 -27.27 -28.81 -3.19
C ASN A 218 -25.86 -28.90 -2.56
N THR A 219 -25.13 -29.98 -2.86
CA THR A 219 -23.78 -30.24 -2.32
C THR A 219 -22.73 -29.25 -2.84
N TRP A 220 -23.04 -28.50 -3.90
CA TRP A 220 -22.18 -27.44 -4.44
C TRP A 220 -22.43 -26.07 -3.81
N SER A 221 -23.40 -25.96 -2.91
CA SER A 221 -23.75 -24.70 -2.24
C SER A 221 -22.93 -24.42 -0.98
N ILE A 222 -21.84 -25.17 -0.79
CA ILE A 222 -20.89 -25.00 0.32
C ILE A 222 -20.16 -23.67 0.17
N PHE A 223 -19.97 -22.98 1.29
CA PHE A 223 -19.18 -21.77 1.36
C PHE A 223 -18.39 -21.72 2.67
N TYR A 224 -17.33 -20.93 2.67
CA TYR A 224 -16.56 -20.63 3.87
C TYR A 224 -17.09 -19.38 4.54
N TYR A 225 -17.25 -19.44 5.86
CA TYR A 225 -17.72 -18.31 6.65
C TYR A 225 -16.68 -17.20 6.71
N THR A 226 -17.16 -15.96 6.58
CA THR A 226 -16.35 -14.74 6.71
C THR A 226 -16.73 -14.02 7.99
N ILE A 227 -15.74 -13.44 8.65
CA ILE A 227 -15.94 -12.62 9.84
C ILE A 227 -16.90 -11.47 9.50
N GLU A 228 -17.88 -11.22 10.37
CA GLU A 228 -18.85 -10.13 10.24
C GLU A 228 -18.99 -9.37 11.56
N ALA A 229 -18.84 -8.06 11.51
CA ALA A 229 -19.18 -7.16 12.61
C ALA A 229 -20.69 -7.12 12.81
N GLN A 230 -21.14 -7.41 14.03
CA GLN A 230 -22.55 -7.44 14.41
C GLN A 230 -22.90 -6.29 15.36
N ASP A 231 -24.19 -6.19 15.71
CA ASP A 231 -24.65 -5.29 16.75
C ASP A 231 -24.03 -5.64 18.11
N GLU A 232 -24.19 -4.74 19.10
CA GLU A 232 -23.68 -4.93 20.47
C GLU A 232 -22.16 -5.14 20.57
N ASN A 233 -21.41 -4.65 19.57
CA ASN A 233 -19.95 -4.75 19.50
C ASN A 233 -19.42 -6.18 19.39
N LYS A 234 -20.22 -7.08 18.83
CA LYS A 234 -19.88 -8.50 18.67
C LYS A 234 -19.30 -8.79 17.29
N ILE A 235 -18.58 -9.90 17.21
CA ILE A 235 -18.07 -10.47 15.98
C ILE A 235 -18.75 -11.82 15.77
N GLY A 236 -19.40 -11.97 14.62
CA GLY A 236 -20.00 -13.21 14.17
C GLY A 236 -19.49 -13.60 12.79
N TYR A 237 -20.29 -14.40 12.09
CA TYR A 237 -19.92 -14.98 10.82
C TYR A 237 -21.09 -15.00 9.84
N ALA A 238 -20.81 -14.74 8.58
CA ALA A 238 -21.78 -14.84 7.50
C ALA A 238 -21.11 -15.23 6.18
N LYS A 239 -21.92 -15.63 5.19
CA LYS A 239 -21.45 -15.78 3.80
C LYS A 239 -21.00 -14.41 3.28
N TYR A 240 -19.82 -14.35 2.67
CA TYR A 240 -19.33 -13.08 2.12
C TYR A 240 -20.26 -12.56 1.02
N SER A 241 -20.67 -11.31 1.19
CA SER A 241 -21.63 -10.61 0.34
C SER A 241 -21.23 -9.14 0.08
N LYS A 242 -19.95 -8.81 0.31
CA LYS A 242 -19.37 -7.45 0.15
C LYS A 242 -20.02 -6.37 1.02
N LYS A 243 -20.58 -6.75 2.18
CA LYS A 243 -21.10 -5.79 3.15
C LYS A 243 -19.95 -5.09 3.88
N ALA A 244 -20.13 -3.82 4.25
CA ALA A 244 -19.13 -3.09 5.02
C ALA A 244 -18.78 -3.76 6.35
N GLN A 245 -19.72 -4.48 6.96
CA GLN A 245 -19.56 -5.25 8.18
C GLN A 245 -18.61 -6.45 8.02
N GLN A 246 -18.36 -6.90 6.79
CA GLN A 246 -17.53 -8.06 6.48
C GLN A 246 -16.12 -7.68 6.03
N GLU A 247 -15.80 -6.38 6.00
CA GLU A 247 -14.55 -5.87 5.44
C GLU A 247 -13.76 -5.17 6.54
N PHE A 248 -12.52 -5.63 6.74
CA PHE A 248 -11.68 -5.21 7.84
C PHE A 248 -10.37 -4.65 7.29
N LEU A 249 -10.04 -3.41 7.66
CA LEU A 249 -8.74 -2.82 7.43
C LEU A 249 -7.72 -3.58 8.29
N ILE A 250 -6.72 -4.16 7.63
CA ILE A 250 -5.54 -4.73 8.28
C ILE A 250 -4.38 -3.81 7.95
N GLN A 251 -3.81 -3.16 8.97
CA GLN A 251 -2.67 -2.25 8.80
C GLN A 251 -1.66 -2.42 9.94
N PRO A 252 -0.36 -2.22 9.69
CA PRO A 252 0.61 -2.05 10.76
C PRO A 252 0.20 -0.96 11.75
N ARG A 253 0.45 -1.19 13.04
CA ARG A 253 0.21 -0.17 14.08
C ARG A 253 1.15 1.01 13.89
N ASP A 254 2.42 0.71 13.63
CA ASP A 254 3.48 1.70 13.53
C ASP A 254 3.75 2.09 12.08
N SER A 255 4.31 3.28 11.91
CA SER A 255 4.63 3.83 10.59
C SER A 255 6.00 3.39 10.10
N PHE A 256 6.07 3.08 8.81
CA PHE A 256 7.31 2.83 8.09
C PHE A 256 7.98 4.16 7.71
N THR A 257 9.28 4.09 7.43
CA THR A 257 10.06 5.20 6.88
C THR A 257 10.29 4.96 5.40
N VAL A 258 9.91 5.91 4.56
CA VAL A 258 10.28 5.86 3.14
C VAL A 258 11.79 6.14 3.02
N ASP A 259 12.51 5.18 2.44
CA ASP A 259 13.96 5.23 2.30
C ASP A 259 14.37 5.93 1.00
N TYR A 260 13.82 5.47 -0.12
CA TYR A 260 14.05 6.04 -1.45
C TYR A 260 12.90 5.67 -2.40
N ILE A 261 12.85 6.38 -3.52
CA ILE A 261 11.84 6.20 -4.56
C ILE A 261 12.57 5.88 -5.86
N ASP A 262 12.20 4.78 -6.47
CA ASP A 262 12.70 4.35 -7.77
C ASP A 262 11.66 4.67 -8.84
N PHE A 263 11.99 5.62 -9.73
CA PHE A 263 11.10 6.02 -10.81
C PHE A 263 11.42 5.24 -12.08
N ASP A 264 10.40 4.57 -12.62
CA ASP A 264 10.54 3.85 -13.88
C ASP A 264 10.49 4.83 -15.05
N LYS A 265 11.67 5.25 -15.51
CA LYS A 265 11.85 6.15 -16.65
C LYS A 265 11.12 5.66 -17.91
N SER A 266 11.01 4.35 -18.14
CA SER A 266 10.37 3.79 -19.34
C SER A 266 8.86 4.02 -19.38
N SER A 267 8.25 4.20 -18.21
CA SER A 267 6.82 4.48 -18.05
C SER A 267 6.44 5.96 -18.18
N ALA A 268 7.44 6.85 -18.31
CA ALA A 268 7.24 8.28 -18.24
C ALA A 268 6.35 8.78 -19.39
N LYS A 269 5.34 9.58 -19.04
CA LYS A 269 4.46 10.27 -19.97
C LYS A 269 4.56 11.77 -19.74
N ILE A 270 4.65 12.52 -20.83
CA ILE A 270 4.76 13.97 -20.82
C ILE A 270 3.73 14.57 -21.77
N SER A 271 3.03 15.62 -21.33
CA SER A 271 2.16 16.40 -22.19
C SER A 271 2.41 17.89 -21.99
N LYS A 272 2.59 18.60 -23.11
CA LYS A 272 2.72 20.06 -23.12
C LYS A 272 1.40 20.70 -22.71
N ARG A 273 1.50 21.71 -21.86
CA ARG A 273 0.38 22.58 -21.48
C ARG A 273 0.44 23.89 -22.25
N ASN A 274 -0.59 24.71 -22.10
CA ASN A 274 -0.57 26.08 -22.61
C ASN A 274 0.64 26.82 -22.02
N PRO A 275 1.47 27.47 -22.86
CA PRO A 275 2.64 28.19 -22.39
C PRO A 275 2.30 29.23 -21.33
N LEU A 276 3.18 29.37 -20.35
CA LEU A 276 3.06 30.41 -19.32
C LEU A 276 3.54 31.73 -19.91
N GLU A 277 2.63 32.70 -20.00
CA GLU A 277 2.97 34.06 -20.42
C GLU A 277 3.62 34.84 -19.27
N VAL A 278 4.75 35.47 -19.55
CA VAL A 278 5.50 36.31 -18.61
C VAL A 278 5.75 37.65 -19.27
N VAL A 279 5.16 38.71 -18.71
CA VAL A 279 5.38 40.08 -19.17
C VAL A 279 6.44 40.73 -18.29
N SER A 280 7.41 41.39 -18.91
CA SER A 280 8.53 42.05 -18.25
C SER A 280 8.72 43.45 -18.81
N TYR A 281 9.18 44.38 -17.96
CA TYR A 281 9.31 45.78 -18.32
C TYR A 281 10.75 46.25 -18.18
N GLY A 282 11.14 47.17 -19.05
CA GLY A 282 12.35 47.97 -18.95
C GLY A 282 12.09 49.37 -19.48
N LYS A 283 13.07 50.27 -19.38
CA LYS A 283 12.94 51.62 -19.92
C LYS A 283 14.28 52.11 -20.48
N ASN A 284 14.20 52.92 -21.52
CA ASN A 284 15.30 53.74 -21.99
C ASN A 284 14.87 55.21 -21.98
N GLU A 285 15.35 55.95 -20.98
CA GLU A 285 15.01 57.36 -20.77
C GLU A 285 15.93 58.30 -21.54
N THR A 286 16.80 57.77 -22.39
CA THR A 286 17.76 58.57 -23.16
C THR A 286 17.24 58.83 -24.57
N GLU A 287 17.69 59.93 -25.16
CA GLU A 287 17.36 60.32 -26.55
C GLU A 287 18.09 59.46 -27.60
N GLU A 288 18.91 58.50 -27.16
CA GLU A 288 19.70 57.63 -28.02
C GLU A 288 19.23 56.17 -27.93
N ARG A 289 19.52 55.40 -28.97
CA ARG A 289 19.36 53.93 -28.92
C ARG A 289 20.42 53.34 -28.01
N ARG A 290 20.00 52.51 -27.06
CA ARG A 290 20.92 51.85 -26.11
C ARG A 290 20.64 50.35 -26.00
N PRO A 291 21.67 49.51 -25.82
CA PRO A 291 21.45 48.13 -25.46
C PRO A 291 20.73 48.06 -24.12
N PHE A 292 19.82 47.10 -23.98
CA PHE A 292 19.14 46.83 -22.72
C PHE A 292 19.32 45.36 -22.32
N LYS A 293 19.19 45.12 -21.01
CA LYS A 293 19.12 43.80 -20.41
C LYS A 293 18.01 43.81 -19.36
N ILE A 294 16.92 43.09 -19.62
CA ILE A 294 15.81 42.92 -18.69
C ILE A 294 15.96 41.57 -18.02
N VAL A 295 16.03 41.57 -16.69
CA VAL A 295 15.99 40.36 -15.87
C VAL A 295 14.70 40.37 -15.08
N SER A 296 13.84 39.40 -15.33
CA SER A 296 12.55 39.25 -14.66
C SER A 296 12.48 37.91 -13.94
N ALA A 297 11.78 37.91 -12.80
CA ALA A 297 11.53 36.71 -12.01
C ALA A 297 10.01 36.51 -11.93
N HIS A 298 9.54 35.33 -12.33
CA HIS A 298 8.14 34.97 -12.27
C HIS A 298 7.94 33.80 -11.31
N TYR A 299 6.96 33.89 -10.42
CA TYR A 299 6.58 32.80 -9.54
C TYR A 299 5.67 31.83 -10.29
N ALA A 300 6.07 30.57 -10.31
CA ALA A 300 5.22 29.48 -10.76
C ALA A 300 5.13 28.43 -9.65
N THR A 301 4.17 27.52 -9.75
CA THR A 301 3.97 26.48 -8.75
C THR A 301 4.05 25.13 -9.42
N ASN A 302 5.15 24.41 -9.16
CA ASN A 302 5.23 23.01 -9.51
C ASN A 302 4.30 22.22 -8.59
N THR A 303 3.78 21.10 -9.08
CA THR A 303 2.97 20.18 -8.27
C THR A 303 3.57 18.79 -8.24
N SER A 304 3.30 18.06 -7.16
CA SER A 304 3.74 16.67 -6.96
C SER A 304 2.65 15.90 -6.22
N ARG A 305 2.30 14.70 -6.70
CA ARG A 305 1.35 13.80 -6.05
C ARG A 305 1.71 12.36 -6.34
N PHE A 306 1.76 11.52 -5.31
CA PHE A 306 1.88 10.08 -5.47
C PHE A 306 0.48 9.44 -5.47
N SER A 307 0.28 8.44 -6.32
CA SER A 307 -0.93 7.61 -6.29
C SER A 307 -0.50 6.16 -6.15
N GLU A 308 -0.80 5.55 -5.01
CA GLU A 308 -0.47 4.17 -4.72
C GLU A 308 -1.38 3.19 -5.47
N LYS A 309 -0.83 2.02 -5.79
CA LYS A 309 -1.53 0.87 -6.37
C LYS A 309 -1.32 -0.40 -5.55
N SER A 310 -1.04 -0.26 -4.25
CA SER A 310 -0.87 -1.39 -3.33
C SER A 310 -2.20 -1.83 -2.78
N ILE A 311 -2.39 -3.13 -2.60
CA ILE A 311 -3.56 -3.70 -1.91
C ILE A 311 -3.42 -3.46 -0.41
N LEU A 312 -2.20 -3.57 0.13
CA LEU A 312 -1.92 -3.28 1.53
C LEU A 312 -1.94 -1.76 1.78
N LYS A 313 -2.39 -1.38 2.97
CA LYS A 313 -2.25 -0.01 3.47
C LYS A 313 -1.12 0.03 4.50
N ILE A 314 -0.01 0.65 4.13
CA ILE A 314 1.16 0.79 5.00
C ILE A 314 1.22 2.24 5.51
N PRO A 315 1.06 2.49 6.81
CA PRO A 315 1.30 3.81 7.38
C PRO A 315 2.76 4.22 7.21
N PHE A 316 3.02 5.47 6.87
CA PHE A 316 4.37 6.01 6.72
C PHE A 316 4.50 7.42 7.29
N GLY A 317 5.71 7.78 7.72
CA GLY A 317 6.05 9.14 8.17
C GLY A 317 6.30 10.09 6.98
N ILE A 318 5.89 11.35 7.11
CA ILE A 318 5.94 12.36 6.02
C ILE A 318 7.13 13.35 6.19
N SER A 319 8.11 13.06 7.04
CA SER A 319 9.12 14.06 7.43
C SER A 319 10.27 14.27 6.45
N LYS A 320 10.44 13.39 5.45
CA LYS A 320 11.58 13.42 4.52
C LYS A 320 11.23 14.04 3.16
N TYR A 321 12.17 14.79 2.61
CA TYR A 321 12.14 15.28 1.23
C TYR A 321 13.00 14.39 0.33
N PHE A 322 12.50 14.11 -0.87
CA PHE A 322 13.12 13.33 -1.93
C PHE A 322 13.39 14.22 -3.14
N TYR A 323 14.24 13.72 -4.04
CA TYR A 323 14.53 14.39 -5.31
C TYR A 323 13.33 14.30 -6.26
N SER A 324 12.97 15.43 -6.87
CA SER A 324 11.87 15.52 -7.83
C SER A 324 12.31 15.22 -9.25
N PRO A 325 11.52 14.47 -10.05
CA PRO A 325 11.74 14.39 -11.50
C PRO A 325 11.69 15.76 -12.16
N LYS A 326 12.42 15.92 -13.27
CA LYS A 326 12.45 17.16 -14.07
C LYS A 326 12.18 16.88 -15.54
N VAL A 327 11.92 17.94 -16.30
CA VAL A 327 11.79 17.88 -17.76
C VAL A 327 12.98 18.57 -18.41
N GLU A 328 13.69 17.85 -19.27
CA GLU A 328 14.78 18.38 -20.10
C GLU A 328 14.63 17.85 -21.52
N ALA A 329 14.76 18.73 -22.52
CA ALA A 329 14.58 18.38 -23.93
C ALA A 329 13.30 17.57 -24.22
N GLU A 330 12.19 17.91 -23.56
CA GLU A 330 10.88 17.22 -23.67
C GLU A 330 10.90 15.75 -23.21
N HIS A 331 11.93 15.36 -22.47
CA HIS A 331 12.05 14.07 -21.83
C HIS A 331 11.98 14.24 -20.32
N VAL A 332 11.39 13.26 -19.65
CA VAL A 332 11.44 13.18 -18.19
C VAL A 332 12.79 12.61 -17.79
N VAL A 333 13.48 13.34 -16.93
CA VAL A 333 14.71 12.91 -16.28
C VAL A 333 14.38 12.63 -14.83
N VAL A 334 14.73 11.43 -14.36
CA VAL A 334 14.42 10.96 -13.01
C VAL A 334 15.68 10.88 -12.16
N PRO A 335 15.60 11.10 -10.84
CA PRO A 335 16.72 10.89 -9.94
C PRO A 335 17.09 9.40 -9.84
N SER A 336 18.31 9.13 -9.40
CA SER A 336 18.79 7.79 -9.08
C SER A 336 18.07 7.22 -7.86
N PRO A 337 17.79 5.90 -7.83
CA PRO A 337 17.04 5.23 -6.76
C PRO A 337 17.93 4.95 -5.54
N VAL A 338 18.38 6.02 -4.88
CA VAL A 338 19.25 5.98 -3.69
C VAL A 338 18.66 6.84 -2.59
N LYS A 339 19.01 6.54 -1.33
CA LYS A 339 18.55 7.35 -0.21
C LYS A 339 19.05 8.78 -0.38
N PRO A 340 18.22 9.81 -0.15
CA PRO A 340 18.63 11.21 -0.27
C PRO A 340 19.71 11.65 0.72
N GLU A 341 20.06 10.81 1.69
CA GLU A 341 21.14 11.02 2.67
C GLU A 341 22.46 10.37 2.23
N ASP A 342 22.41 9.35 1.39
CA ASP A 342 23.59 8.56 1.00
C ASP A 342 24.34 9.20 -0.18
N LEU A 343 23.62 9.93 -1.05
CA LEU A 343 24.20 10.58 -2.23
C LEU A 343 23.45 11.86 -2.60
N GLU A 344 24.18 12.97 -2.67
CA GLU A 344 23.66 14.20 -3.26
C GLU A 344 23.56 14.09 -4.80
N GLN A 345 22.39 14.41 -5.34
CA GLN A 345 22.11 14.33 -6.77
C GLN A 345 22.08 15.71 -7.41
N SER A 346 23.24 16.15 -7.91
CA SER A 346 23.37 17.45 -8.58
C SER A 346 22.40 17.59 -9.77
N GLY A 347 21.74 18.74 -9.86
CA GLY A 347 20.76 19.03 -10.91
C GLY A 347 19.35 18.51 -10.66
N PHE A 348 19.07 17.93 -9.49
CA PHE A 348 17.72 17.61 -9.02
C PHE A 348 17.39 18.39 -7.74
N GLU A 349 16.13 18.80 -7.59
CA GLU A 349 15.67 19.50 -6.39
C GLU A 349 15.15 18.51 -5.35
N LYS A 350 15.68 18.56 -4.12
CA LYS A 350 15.20 17.76 -2.98
C LYS A 350 14.03 18.47 -2.29
N ASN A 351 12.85 18.45 -2.90
CA ASN A 351 11.70 19.26 -2.48
C ASN A 351 10.34 18.54 -2.48
N ILE A 352 10.28 17.26 -2.81
CA ILE A 352 9.02 16.49 -2.78
C ILE A 352 8.94 15.60 -1.54
N GLN A 353 7.79 15.52 -0.89
CA GLN A 353 7.55 14.48 0.13
C GLN A 353 6.73 13.34 -0.48
N TYR A 354 6.89 12.12 0.02
CA TYR A 354 6.04 11.01 -0.38
C TYR A 354 4.64 11.16 0.25
N THR A 355 3.62 11.45 -0.56
CA THR A 355 2.24 11.62 -0.08
C THR A 355 1.21 11.47 -1.20
N ASN A 356 0.01 11.03 -0.82
CA ASN A 356 -1.12 10.89 -1.74
C ASN A 356 -1.87 12.20 -2.03
N ASN A 357 -1.53 13.27 -1.30
CA ASN A 357 -2.07 14.61 -1.47
C ASN A 357 -1.25 15.42 -2.50
N THR A 358 -1.88 16.36 -3.18
CA THR A 358 -1.15 17.27 -4.07
C THR A 358 -0.32 18.26 -3.26
N GLN A 359 0.98 18.25 -3.49
CA GLN A 359 1.91 19.27 -2.98
C GLN A 359 2.04 20.39 -4.00
N ASN A 360 2.17 21.61 -3.48
CA ASN A 360 2.45 22.81 -4.24
C ASN A 360 3.85 23.30 -3.85
N MET A 361 4.72 23.41 -4.84
CA MET A 361 6.13 23.77 -4.67
C MET A 361 6.40 25.04 -5.47
N PRO A 362 6.48 26.21 -4.81
CA PRO A 362 6.82 27.45 -5.47
C PRO A 362 8.20 27.34 -6.13
N THR A 363 8.30 27.78 -7.39
CA THR A 363 9.53 27.87 -8.14
C THR A 363 9.65 29.25 -8.78
N ILE A 364 10.88 29.73 -8.92
CA ILE A 364 11.18 31.05 -9.49
C ILE A 364 11.78 30.85 -10.88
N LEU A 365 11.03 31.28 -11.89
CA LEU A 365 11.46 31.28 -13.28
C LEU A 365 12.14 32.61 -13.58
N LYS A 366 13.46 32.58 -13.72
CA LYS A 366 14.24 33.73 -14.16
C LYS A 366 14.30 33.78 -15.69
N VAL A 367 13.89 34.90 -16.25
CA VAL A 367 13.87 35.20 -17.68
C VAL A 367 14.83 36.37 -17.90
N GLU A 368 15.81 36.17 -18.77
CA GLU A 368 16.75 37.20 -19.20
C GLU A 368 16.51 37.46 -20.68
N ILE A 369 16.38 38.75 -21.03
CA ILE A 369 16.19 39.23 -22.40
C ILE A 369 17.10 40.42 -22.61
N ASP A 370 17.87 40.37 -23.68
CA ASP A 370 18.70 41.46 -24.18
C ASP A 370 18.20 41.96 -25.54
N GLY A 371 18.54 43.21 -25.86
CA GLY A 371 18.17 43.83 -27.12
C GLY A 371 18.64 45.27 -27.21
N ASN A 372 18.11 46.01 -28.20
CA ASN A 372 18.38 47.44 -28.37
C ASN A 372 17.10 48.25 -28.21
N ALA A 373 17.11 49.18 -27.26
CA ALA A 373 15.98 50.02 -26.90
C ALA A 373 15.88 51.23 -27.84
N LYS A 374 14.65 51.63 -28.16
CA LYS A 374 14.40 52.90 -28.83
C LYS A 374 14.64 54.08 -27.87
N PRO A 375 15.00 55.27 -28.37
CA PRO A 375 15.03 56.48 -27.55
C PRO A 375 13.73 56.69 -26.80
N ASN A 376 13.81 57.26 -25.59
CA ASN A 376 12.67 57.69 -24.77
C ASN A 376 11.50 56.71 -24.76
N SER A 377 11.78 55.42 -24.51
CA SER A 377 10.77 54.35 -24.63
C SER A 377 10.67 53.44 -23.40
N LEU A 378 9.43 53.05 -23.10
CA LEU A 378 9.10 51.88 -22.29
C LEU A 378 9.27 50.63 -23.16
N ILE A 379 9.94 49.63 -22.61
CA ILE A 379 10.15 48.33 -23.24
C ILE A 379 9.22 47.35 -22.55
N GLU A 380 8.31 46.74 -23.29
CA GLU A 380 7.49 45.63 -22.83
C GLU A 380 7.93 44.36 -23.55
N VAL A 381 8.27 43.33 -22.79
CA VAL A 381 8.61 42.03 -23.36
C VAL A 381 7.63 40.99 -22.87
N THR A 382 6.99 40.30 -23.81
CA THR A 382 6.18 39.12 -23.55
C THR A 382 6.96 37.86 -23.92
N SER A 383 7.19 37.01 -22.93
CA SER A 383 7.81 35.69 -23.08
C SER A 383 6.80 34.59 -22.83
N TRP A 384 6.98 33.44 -23.48
CA TRP A 384 6.15 32.26 -23.25
C TRP A 384 7.02 31.08 -22.86
N LEU A 385 6.84 30.60 -21.63
CA LEU A 385 7.62 29.52 -21.04
C LEU A 385 6.88 28.18 -21.15
N GLU A 386 7.60 27.12 -21.52
CA GLU A 386 7.05 25.78 -21.59
C GLU A 386 6.76 25.24 -20.18
N ASN A 387 5.62 24.55 -20.04
CA ASN A 387 5.26 23.81 -18.85
C ASN A 387 4.50 22.52 -19.23
N TYR A 388 4.54 21.55 -18.34
CA TYR A 388 4.21 20.16 -18.65
C TYR A 388 3.38 19.50 -17.55
N ASN A 389 2.47 18.62 -17.95
CA ASN A 389 1.98 17.56 -17.08
C ASN A 389 2.85 16.32 -17.30
N VAL A 390 3.28 15.72 -16.21
CA VAL A 390 4.15 14.54 -16.21
C VAL A 390 3.52 13.46 -15.36
N SER A 391 3.60 12.21 -15.82
CA SER A 391 3.38 11.05 -14.98
C SER A 391 4.46 10.00 -15.18
N VAL A 392 4.86 9.34 -14.09
CA VAL A 392 5.90 8.29 -14.10
C VAL A 392 5.51 7.24 -13.07
N ASN A 393 5.56 5.96 -13.42
CA ASN A 393 5.41 4.90 -12.43
C ASN A 393 6.61 4.89 -11.49
N TYR A 394 6.39 4.48 -10.25
CA TYR A 394 7.46 4.40 -9.26
C TYR A 394 7.29 3.15 -8.37
N THR A 395 8.37 2.80 -7.69
CA THR A 395 8.40 1.89 -6.54
C THR A 395 9.03 2.63 -5.36
N ALA A 396 8.28 2.83 -4.29
CA ALA A 396 8.78 3.38 -3.04
C ALA A 396 9.26 2.24 -2.14
N TYR A 397 10.49 2.35 -1.65
CA TYR A 397 11.09 1.39 -0.72
C TYR A 397 10.97 1.95 0.68
N MET A 398 10.40 1.18 1.59
CA MET A 398 10.16 1.61 2.97
C MET A 398 10.70 0.59 3.95
N SER A 399 11.21 1.06 5.08
CA SER A 399 11.72 0.21 6.14
C SER A 399 11.10 0.53 7.51
N TYR A 400 11.03 -0.51 8.34
CA TYR A 400 10.66 -0.41 9.75
C TYR A 400 11.61 -1.26 10.58
N LYS A 401 12.26 -0.63 11.56
CA LYS A 401 13.16 -1.31 12.49
C LYS A 401 12.32 -1.83 13.66
N TYR A 402 12.04 -3.13 13.67
CA TYR A 402 11.21 -3.76 14.71
C TYR A 402 12.02 -4.02 15.99
N LYS A 403 13.18 -4.66 15.84
CA LYS A 403 14.13 -4.95 16.91
C LYS A 403 15.55 -4.72 16.41
N GLU A 404 16.52 -4.73 17.31
CA GLU A 404 17.92 -4.66 16.92
C GLU A 404 18.26 -5.82 15.97
N GLY A 405 18.83 -5.50 14.80
CA GLY A 405 19.12 -6.47 13.75
C GLY A 405 17.91 -6.94 12.92
N ASP A 406 16.69 -6.53 13.23
CA ASP A 406 15.48 -6.93 12.49
C ASP A 406 14.83 -5.72 11.79
N VAL A 407 15.18 -5.54 10.52
CA VAL A 407 14.63 -4.51 9.65
C VAL A 407 13.68 -5.15 8.65
N ARG A 408 12.41 -4.73 8.70
CA ARG A 408 11.39 -5.13 7.72
C ARG A 408 11.42 -4.14 6.56
N THR A 409 11.33 -4.63 5.34
CA THR A 409 11.34 -3.80 4.13
C THR A 409 10.13 -4.12 3.29
N VAL A 410 9.38 -3.09 2.90
CA VAL A 410 8.22 -3.21 2.02
C VAL A 410 8.40 -2.32 0.80
N LYS A 411 7.72 -2.67 -0.30
CA LYS A 411 7.77 -1.96 -1.58
C LYS A 411 6.37 -1.56 -2.01
N ILE A 412 6.14 -0.28 -2.30
CA ILE A 412 4.84 0.23 -2.74
C ILE A 412 4.96 0.78 -4.16
N ARG A 413 4.20 0.21 -5.10
CA ARG A 413 4.11 0.74 -6.46
C ARG A 413 3.05 1.82 -6.56
N GLY A 414 3.26 2.70 -7.53
CA GLY A 414 2.25 3.68 -7.88
C GLY A 414 2.59 4.46 -9.14
N THR A 415 1.84 5.54 -9.34
CA THR A 415 2.14 6.54 -10.36
C THR A 415 2.30 7.90 -9.69
N TRP A 416 3.44 8.54 -9.94
CA TRP A 416 3.69 9.91 -9.56
C TRP A 416 3.17 10.84 -10.65
N TYR A 417 2.58 11.95 -10.24
CA TYR A 417 2.06 12.99 -11.11
C TYR A 417 2.68 14.32 -10.72
N GLY A 418 3.09 15.09 -11.72
CA GLY A 418 3.62 16.43 -11.51
C GLY A 418 3.22 17.42 -12.59
N THR A 419 3.06 18.67 -12.18
CA THR A 419 3.04 19.82 -13.08
C THR A 419 4.37 20.53 -12.95
N LEU A 420 5.13 20.63 -14.05
CA LEU A 420 6.48 21.16 -14.04
C LEU A 420 6.62 22.35 -14.98
N TYR A 421 7.06 23.47 -14.45
CA TYR A 421 7.39 24.68 -15.21
C TYR A 421 8.87 24.69 -15.55
N THR A 422 9.20 25.14 -16.76
CA THR A 422 10.58 25.21 -17.26
C THR A 422 10.95 26.63 -17.66
N LYS A 423 12.25 26.88 -17.85
CA LYS A 423 12.75 28.16 -18.38
C LYS A 423 12.83 28.18 -19.91
N LYS A 424 12.51 27.05 -20.58
CA LYS A 424 12.58 26.93 -22.05
C LYS A 424 11.47 27.75 -22.70
N ARG A 425 11.82 28.44 -23.80
CA ARG A 425 10.87 29.22 -24.59
C ARG A 425 9.99 28.29 -25.42
N ALA A 426 8.68 28.51 -25.33
CA ALA A 426 7.69 27.82 -26.15
C ALA A 426 7.57 28.44 -27.54
N LYS A 427 7.79 29.76 -27.64
CA LYS A 427 7.84 30.53 -28.88
C LYS A 427 8.74 31.76 -28.71
N PRO A 428 9.17 32.43 -29.80
CA PRO A 428 10.00 33.63 -29.72
C PRO A 428 9.36 34.72 -28.85
N ASP A 429 10.21 35.46 -28.13
CA ASP A 429 9.79 36.60 -27.31
C ASP A 429 9.28 37.73 -28.20
N VAL A 430 8.24 38.44 -27.75
CA VAL A 430 7.71 39.64 -28.43
C VAL A 430 8.13 40.87 -27.64
N ILE A 431 8.83 41.78 -28.31
CA ILE A 431 9.30 43.03 -27.73
C ILE A 431 8.53 44.18 -28.36
N LYS A 432 7.84 44.96 -27.53
CA LYS A 432 7.15 46.19 -27.90
C LYS A 432 7.82 47.38 -27.25
N PHE A 433 7.75 48.51 -27.93
CA PHE A 433 8.26 49.78 -27.45
C PHE A 433 7.12 50.78 -27.42
N PHE A 434 7.00 51.53 -26.33
CA PHE A 434 6.01 52.59 -26.18
C PHE A 434 6.73 53.90 -25.87
N ASP A 435 6.30 55.02 -26.46
CA ASP A 435 6.87 56.32 -26.14
C ASP A 435 6.58 56.69 -24.68
N LEU A 436 7.57 57.23 -23.95
CA LEU A 436 7.39 57.60 -22.55
C LEU A 436 6.52 58.85 -22.33
N ASN A 437 6.30 59.66 -23.37
CA ASN A 437 5.52 60.89 -23.27
C ASN A 437 4.02 60.67 -23.53
N ASP A 438 3.68 59.93 -24.58
CA ASP A 438 2.28 59.75 -25.02
C ASP A 438 1.76 58.31 -24.93
N GLY A 439 2.64 57.33 -24.70
CA GLY A 439 2.30 55.92 -24.56
C GLY A 439 1.98 55.22 -25.90
N GLU A 440 2.19 55.86 -27.05
CA GLU A 440 1.94 55.25 -28.35
C GLU A 440 2.94 54.12 -28.64
N GLU A 441 2.46 53.02 -29.24
CA GLU A 441 3.32 51.91 -29.64
C GLU A 441 4.25 52.37 -30.79
N LEU A 442 5.53 52.46 -30.47
CA LEU A 442 6.60 52.72 -31.42
C LEU A 442 6.75 51.47 -32.32
N SER A 443 5.96 51.39 -33.38
CA SER A 443 6.07 50.33 -34.39
C SER A 443 7.44 50.34 -35.09
N LEU A 444 7.90 49.19 -35.58
CA LEU A 444 9.04 49.14 -36.53
C LEU A 444 8.60 49.91 -37.78
N MET A 445 9.21 51.09 -38.04
CA MET A 445 8.83 52.03 -39.10
C MET A 445 8.35 51.31 -40.39
N LYS A 446 7.07 51.49 -40.75
CA LYS A 446 6.69 51.48 -42.16
C LYS A 446 7.33 52.72 -42.79
N THR A 447 8.44 52.52 -43.50
CA THR A 447 8.92 53.52 -44.45
C THR A 447 7.85 53.70 -45.53
N LYS A 448 7.34 54.93 -45.72
CA LYS A 448 6.68 55.52 -46.91
C LYS A 448 5.95 56.80 -46.43
N ASN A 449 6.09 57.99 -47.00
CA ASN A 449 6.72 58.46 -48.24
C ASN A 449 7.25 59.88 -48.01
N ILE A 450 8.47 60.12 -48.48
CA ILE A 450 8.97 61.46 -48.77
C ILE A 450 8.30 61.91 -50.08
N THR A 451 7.50 62.98 -50.02
CA THR A 451 7.02 63.68 -51.23
C THR A 451 8.02 64.81 -51.54
N ILE A 452 8.80 64.66 -52.62
CA ILE A 452 9.59 65.77 -53.19
C ILE A 452 9.05 66.09 -54.58
N SER A 453 9.08 67.40 -54.86
CA SER A 453 9.08 68.11 -56.15
C SER A 453 7.72 68.41 -56.78
N LYS A 454 7.49 69.58 -57.39
CA LYS A 454 8.43 70.47 -58.09
C LYS A 454 7.91 71.92 -58.10
N THR A 455 8.81 72.85 -57.80
CA THR A 455 8.73 74.26 -58.24
C THR A 455 8.81 74.30 -59.77
N LEU A 456 7.86 74.98 -60.42
CA LEU A 456 7.93 75.36 -61.83
C LEU A 456 8.22 76.86 -61.89
N LEU A 457 9.42 77.19 -62.38
CA LEU A 457 9.79 78.52 -62.84
C LEU A 457 8.90 78.94 -64.02
N LYS A 458 8.38 80.17 -63.95
CA LYS A 458 8.28 81.08 -65.09
C LYS A 458 8.56 82.49 -64.61
#